data_AF-A0A531L1K4-F1
#
_entry.id   AF-A0A531L1K4-F1
#
_cell.length_a   1.000
_cell.length_b   1.000
_cell.length_c   1.000
_cell.angle_alpha   90.00
_cell.angle_beta   90.00
_cell.angle_gamma   90.00
#
_symmetry.space_group_name_H-M   'P 1'
#
loop_
_entity.id
_entity.type
_entity.pdbx_description
1 polymer ?
#
loop_
_entity_poly.entity_id
_entity_poly.type
_entity_poly.pdbx_seq_one_letter_code
_entity_poly.pdbx_strand_id
1 'polypeptide(L)'
;MTLMGAAALLILILTYAGVAIGTIPGLRLDRAGIALLGGAAMIAIGALSLEDAYRAINLDTITLLLGMMIVVAHLKVSGAFRALGAVAIEHAYAPFMLLVMVTLLTGVLSAFLVNDAICLVMAPIVVHVTRVINRNPVPYLIATATASNCGSVATITGNPQNMVIGALSGISYPAFSAALAPVALFGLVAVVVIVRIVYRAEFARKVELSPEVYRGRMLPGQVLKAV
;
A
#
# COMPACT_ATOMS: atom_id res chain seq x y z
N MET A 1 -9.62 -16.85 36.63
CA MET A 1 -10.40 -16.33 35.47
C MET A 1 -11.84 -16.78 35.63
N THR A 2 -12.81 -15.89 35.46
CA THR A 2 -14.24 -16.28 35.42
C THR A 2 -14.50 -17.06 34.13
N LEU A 3 -15.48 -17.98 34.13
CA LEU A 3 -15.87 -18.75 32.94
C LEU A 3 -16.21 -17.83 31.75
N MET A 4 -16.90 -16.72 32.04
CA MET A 4 -17.21 -15.66 31.07
C MET A 4 -15.96 -14.97 30.53
N GLY A 5 -14.97 -14.67 31.39
CA GLY A 5 -13.70 -14.10 30.96
C GLY A 5 -12.88 -15.06 30.08
N ALA A 6 -12.92 -16.35 30.36
CA ALA A 6 -12.29 -17.37 29.51
C ALA A 6 -12.98 -17.49 28.14
N ALA A 7 -14.31 -17.49 28.12
CA ALA A 7 -15.08 -17.49 26.87
C ALA A 7 -14.82 -16.23 26.02
N ALA A 8 -14.78 -15.05 26.65
CA ALA A 8 -14.47 -13.79 25.99
C ALA A 8 -13.05 -13.80 25.37
N LEU A 9 -12.05 -14.28 26.13
CA LEU A 9 -10.69 -14.40 25.63
C LEU A 9 -10.60 -15.39 24.45
N LEU A 10 -11.31 -16.50 24.52
CA LEU A 10 -11.37 -17.48 23.44
C LEU A 10 -11.96 -16.86 22.16
N ILE A 11 -13.09 -16.16 22.28
CA ILE A 11 -13.72 -15.46 21.14
C ILE A 11 -12.74 -14.45 20.55
N LEU A 12 -12.09 -13.64 21.38
CA LEU A 12 -11.08 -12.68 20.95
C LEU A 12 -9.96 -13.33 20.15
N ILE A 13 -9.36 -14.41 20.68
CA ILE A 13 -8.28 -15.15 20.02
C ILE A 13 -8.75 -15.72 18.68
N LEU A 14 -9.92 -16.34 18.64
CA LEU A 14 -10.48 -16.92 17.41
C LEU A 14 -10.78 -15.85 16.36
N THR A 15 -11.34 -14.71 16.77
CA THR A 15 -11.60 -13.58 15.87
C THR A 15 -10.30 -13.02 15.29
N TYR A 16 -9.30 -12.76 16.13
CA TYR A 16 -8.00 -12.26 15.64
C TYR A 16 -7.28 -13.27 14.73
N ALA A 17 -7.34 -14.56 15.07
CA ALA A 17 -6.81 -15.62 14.21
C ALA A 17 -7.53 -15.65 12.86
N GLY A 18 -8.87 -15.56 12.84
CA GLY A 18 -9.65 -15.49 11.61
C GLY A 18 -9.31 -14.25 10.76
N VAL A 19 -9.20 -13.07 11.38
CA VAL A 19 -8.78 -11.84 10.70
C VAL A 19 -7.37 -11.96 10.11
N ALA A 20 -6.45 -12.62 10.81
CA ALA A 20 -5.09 -12.88 10.34
C ALA A 20 -5.05 -13.85 9.15
N ILE A 21 -5.90 -14.88 9.14
CA ILE A 21 -6.06 -15.82 8.01
C ILE A 21 -6.68 -15.10 6.80
N GLY A 22 -7.51 -14.09 7.03
CA GLY A 22 -8.02 -13.18 6.00
C GLY A 22 -9.34 -13.63 5.38
N THR A 23 -9.46 -14.90 4.99
CA THR A 23 -10.70 -15.52 4.52
C THR A 23 -10.82 -16.95 5.05
N ILE A 24 -12.01 -17.35 5.49
CA ILE A 24 -12.23 -18.71 5.99
C ILE A 24 -12.69 -19.59 4.82
N PRO A 25 -11.95 -20.64 4.43
CA PRO A 25 -12.36 -21.52 3.35
C PRO A 25 -13.74 -22.12 3.64
N GLY A 26 -14.72 -21.87 2.77
CA GLY A 26 -16.09 -22.41 2.87
C GLY A 26 -17.14 -21.42 3.39
N LEU A 27 -16.76 -20.43 4.20
CA LEU A 27 -17.65 -19.30 4.54
C LEU A 27 -17.23 -18.09 3.69
N ARG A 28 -18.19 -17.43 3.04
CA ARG A 28 -17.95 -16.16 2.30
C ARG A 28 -17.76 -14.98 3.27
N LEU A 29 -16.92 -15.17 4.28
CA LEU A 29 -16.58 -14.18 5.30
C LEU A 29 -15.19 -13.60 5.00
N ASP A 30 -15.15 -12.28 4.86
CA ASP A 30 -13.94 -11.49 4.81
C ASP A 30 -13.55 -11.01 6.22
N ARG A 31 -12.45 -10.27 6.32
CA ARG A 31 -11.92 -9.75 7.60
C ARG A 31 -12.97 -8.93 8.37
N ALA A 32 -13.78 -8.14 7.66
CA ALA A 32 -14.83 -7.33 8.27
C ALA A 32 -15.95 -8.21 8.84
N GLY A 33 -16.41 -9.21 8.09
CA GLY A 33 -17.41 -10.17 8.56
C GLY A 33 -16.93 -10.96 9.79
N ILE A 34 -15.66 -11.38 9.82
CA ILE A 34 -15.08 -12.10 10.96
C ILE A 34 -15.07 -11.20 12.21
N ALA A 35 -14.67 -9.92 12.07
CA ALA A 35 -14.67 -8.96 13.16
C ALA A 35 -16.08 -8.71 13.71
N LEU A 36 -17.08 -8.55 12.81
CA LEU A 36 -18.48 -8.37 13.18
C LEU A 36 -19.04 -9.57 13.95
N LEU A 37 -18.76 -10.79 13.49
CA LEU A 37 -19.19 -12.02 14.19
C LEU A 37 -18.54 -12.14 15.57
N GLY A 38 -17.26 -11.80 15.69
CA GLY A 38 -16.57 -11.76 16.98
C GLY A 38 -17.23 -10.79 17.96
N GLY A 39 -17.50 -9.57 17.51
CA GLY A 39 -18.20 -8.56 18.31
C GLY A 39 -19.61 -8.99 18.71
N ALA A 40 -20.39 -9.55 17.78
CA ALA A 40 -21.73 -10.07 18.06
C ALA A 40 -21.71 -11.22 19.08
N ALA A 41 -20.73 -12.12 18.97
CA ALA A 41 -20.55 -13.21 19.94
C ALA A 41 -20.19 -12.69 21.34
N MET A 42 -19.32 -11.67 21.43
CA MET A 42 -18.97 -11.01 22.70
C MET A 42 -20.19 -10.38 23.38
N ILE A 43 -21.11 -9.79 22.61
CA ILE A 43 -22.37 -9.24 23.11
C ILE A 43 -23.32 -10.37 23.54
N ALA A 44 -23.45 -11.43 22.72
CA ALA A 44 -24.37 -12.54 22.99
C ALA A 44 -24.04 -13.28 24.31
N ILE A 45 -22.76 -13.38 24.68
CA ILE A 45 -22.35 -14.00 25.94
C ILE A 45 -22.36 -13.03 27.14
N GLY A 46 -22.76 -11.76 26.93
CA GLY A 46 -22.78 -10.73 27.97
C GLY A 46 -21.40 -10.21 28.39
N ALA A 47 -20.33 -10.53 27.64
CA ALA A 47 -18.98 -10.05 27.93
C ALA A 47 -18.78 -8.59 27.53
N LEU A 48 -19.60 -8.08 26.60
CA LEU A 48 -19.63 -6.68 26.19
C LEU A 48 -21.08 -6.20 26.14
N SER A 49 -21.37 -5.05 26.75
CA SER A 49 -22.70 -4.46 26.63
C SER A 49 -22.91 -3.88 25.22
N LEU A 50 -24.16 -3.82 24.76
CA LEU A 50 -24.46 -3.22 23.46
C LEU A 50 -24.04 -1.74 23.41
N GLU A 51 -24.19 -1.02 24.53
CA GLU A 51 -23.78 0.39 24.64
C GLU A 51 -22.27 0.56 24.53
N ASP A 52 -21.49 -0.29 25.20
CA ASP A 52 -20.02 -0.28 25.10
C ASP A 52 -19.55 -0.66 23.70
N ALA A 53 -20.23 -1.62 23.05
CA ALA A 53 -19.96 -1.99 21.67
C ALA A 53 -20.17 -0.81 20.71
N TYR A 54 -21.25 -0.04 20.87
CA TYR A 54 -21.48 1.17 20.08
C TYR A 54 -20.41 2.24 20.36
N ARG A 55 -20.04 2.45 21.63
CA ARG A 55 -18.98 3.42 22.00
C ARG A 55 -17.60 3.03 21.46
N ALA A 56 -17.34 1.75 21.23
CA ALA A 56 -16.09 1.28 20.61
C ALA A 56 -15.98 1.63 19.12
N ILE A 57 -17.08 1.98 18.44
CA ILE A 57 -17.08 2.35 17.03
C ILE A 57 -16.69 3.83 16.89
N ASN A 58 -15.49 4.08 16.36
CA ASN A 58 -15.03 5.44 16.08
C ASN A 58 -15.52 5.91 14.69
N LEU A 59 -16.62 6.66 14.67
CA LEU A 59 -17.22 7.18 13.44
C LEU A 59 -16.33 8.19 12.71
N ASP A 60 -15.52 8.97 13.44
CA ASP A 60 -14.60 9.93 12.83
C ASP A 60 -13.57 9.21 11.96
N THR A 61 -13.01 8.11 12.47
CA THR A 61 -12.07 7.25 11.75
C THR A 61 -12.73 6.61 10.53
N ILE A 62 -13.94 6.05 10.69
CA ILE A 62 -14.67 5.44 9.56
C ILE A 62 -14.95 6.46 8.46
N THR A 63 -15.40 7.65 8.83
CA THR A 63 -15.71 8.74 7.89
C THR A 63 -14.45 9.25 7.19
N LEU A 64 -13.36 9.41 7.95
CA LEU A 64 -12.06 9.81 7.43
C LEU A 64 -11.52 8.79 6.43
N LEU A 65 -11.57 7.49 6.75
CA LEU A 65 -11.17 6.41 5.85
C LEU A 65 -12.03 6.37 4.59
N LEU A 66 -13.35 6.48 4.75
CA LEU A 66 -14.30 6.51 3.63
C LEU A 66 -14.00 7.66 2.66
N GLY A 67 -13.84 8.88 3.18
CA GLY A 67 -13.54 10.06 2.37
C GLY A 67 -12.25 9.90 1.56
N MET A 68 -11.19 9.37 2.19
CA MET A 68 -9.93 9.12 1.51
C MET A 68 -10.04 8.01 0.44
N MET A 69 -10.78 6.94 0.72
CA MET A 69 -11.03 5.89 -0.27
C MET A 69 -11.80 6.42 -1.49
N ILE A 70 -12.74 7.35 -1.29
CA ILE A 70 -13.46 8.02 -2.38
C ILE A 70 -12.49 8.86 -3.23
N VAL A 71 -11.63 9.68 -2.61
CA VAL A 71 -10.63 10.50 -3.33
C VAL A 71 -9.69 9.61 -4.14
N VAL A 72 -9.18 8.55 -3.54
CA VAL A 72 -8.31 7.56 -4.19
C VAL A 72 -9.01 6.90 -5.38
N ALA A 73 -10.27 6.50 -5.25
CA ALA A 73 -11.04 5.90 -6.33
C ALA A 73 -11.19 6.86 -7.52
N HIS A 74 -11.48 8.14 -7.27
CA HIS A 74 -11.59 9.16 -8.32
C HIS A 74 -10.26 9.40 -9.03
N LEU A 75 -9.15 9.50 -8.28
CA LEU A 75 -7.82 9.64 -8.87
C LEU A 75 -7.46 8.44 -9.75
N LYS A 76 -7.86 7.24 -9.34
CA LYS A 76 -7.68 6.02 -10.14
C LYS A 76 -8.45 6.08 -11.45
N VAL A 77 -9.72 6.51 -11.43
CA VAL A 77 -10.57 6.63 -12.63
C VAL A 77 -10.09 7.75 -13.55
N SER A 78 -9.57 8.86 -13.00
CA SER A 78 -9.08 10.01 -13.77
C SER A 78 -7.84 9.74 -14.62
N GLY A 79 -7.15 8.61 -14.40
CA GLY A 79 -5.90 8.30 -15.08
C GLY A 79 -4.69 9.12 -14.61
N ALA A 80 -4.82 9.94 -13.56
CA ALA A 80 -3.72 10.75 -13.02
C ALA A 80 -2.46 9.92 -12.70
N PHE A 81 -2.65 8.74 -12.10
CA PHE A 81 -1.55 7.83 -11.80
C PHE A 81 -0.86 7.24 -13.03
N ARG A 82 -1.61 7.06 -14.13
CA ARG A 82 -1.06 6.59 -15.41
C ARG A 82 -0.16 7.65 -16.03
N ALA A 83 -0.60 8.92 -15.98
CA ALA A 83 0.21 10.06 -16.42
C ALA A 83 1.50 10.20 -15.58
N LEU A 84 1.41 10.07 -14.26
CA LEU A 84 2.58 10.13 -13.37
C LEU A 84 3.56 8.96 -13.60
N GLY A 85 3.03 7.76 -13.86
CA GLY A 85 3.83 6.60 -14.24
C GLY A 85 4.56 6.81 -15.56
N ALA A 86 3.92 7.41 -16.57
CA ALA A 86 4.52 7.70 -17.87
C ALA A 86 5.77 8.60 -17.78
N VAL A 87 5.72 9.65 -16.94
CA VAL A 87 6.86 10.56 -16.73
C VAL A 87 8.10 9.84 -16.19
N ALA A 88 7.91 8.88 -15.28
CA ALA A 88 9.00 8.08 -14.72
C ALA A 88 9.65 7.14 -15.76
N ILE A 89 8.90 6.76 -16.80
CA ILE A 89 9.32 5.85 -17.85
C ILE A 89 10.16 6.57 -18.91
N GLU A 90 9.73 7.76 -19.32
CA GLU A 90 10.41 8.55 -20.35
C GLU A 90 11.85 8.91 -19.98
N HIS A 91 12.13 9.03 -18.67
CA HIS A 91 13.45 9.40 -18.20
C HIS A 91 14.34 8.20 -17.89
N ALA A 92 13.82 6.97 -17.78
CA ALA A 92 14.56 5.84 -17.23
C ALA A 92 15.48 5.11 -18.24
N TYR A 93 16.61 5.74 -18.59
CA TYR A 93 17.61 5.17 -19.49
C TYR A 93 18.51 4.07 -18.86
N ALA A 94 18.48 3.93 -17.53
CA ALA A 94 19.30 2.96 -16.79
C ALA A 94 18.47 2.14 -15.78
N PRO A 95 18.74 0.82 -15.59
CA PRO A 95 17.98 -0.04 -14.68
C PRO A 95 18.00 0.47 -13.23
N PHE A 96 19.15 0.99 -12.79
CA PHE A 96 19.27 1.60 -11.47
C PHE A 96 18.45 2.88 -11.33
N MET A 97 18.40 3.70 -12.39
CA MET A 97 17.60 4.93 -12.36
C MET A 97 16.10 4.63 -12.36
N LEU A 98 15.67 3.59 -13.08
CA LEU A 98 14.30 3.10 -12.99
C LEU A 98 13.94 2.66 -11.57
N LEU A 99 14.84 1.93 -10.89
CA LEU A 99 14.63 1.52 -9.49
C LEU A 99 14.43 2.73 -8.58
N VAL A 100 15.29 3.74 -8.70
CA VAL A 100 15.22 4.96 -7.88
C VAL A 100 13.94 5.73 -8.18
N MET A 101 13.59 5.92 -9.45
CA MET A 101 12.36 6.63 -9.85
C MET A 101 11.10 5.92 -9.38
N VAL A 102 11.01 4.59 -9.56
CA VAL A 102 9.89 3.80 -9.07
C VAL A 102 9.79 3.90 -7.55
N THR A 103 10.91 3.80 -6.83
CA THR A 103 10.94 3.88 -5.37
C THR A 103 10.48 5.26 -4.88
N LEU A 104 11.04 6.33 -5.44
CA LEU A 104 10.70 7.70 -5.04
C LEU A 104 9.26 8.05 -5.39
N LEU A 105 8.82 7.78 -6.62
CA LEU A 105 7.46 8.06 -7.06
C LEU A 105 6.44 7.28 -6.22
N THR A 106 6.69 5.99 -6.00
CA THR A 106 5.83 5.14 -5.17
C THR A 106 5.79 5.66 -3.73
N GLY A 107 6.94 5.94 -3.13
CA GLY A 107 7.03 6.40 -1.74
C GLY A 107 6.35 7.75 -1.53
N VAL A 108 6.63 8.72 -2.40
CA VAL A 108 6.04 10.07 -2.32
C VAL A 108 4.53 10.01 -2.54
N LEU A 109 4.06 9.34 -3.60
CA LEU A 109 2.62 9.23 -3.83
C LEU A 109 1.92 8.47 -2.70
N SER A 110 2.57 7.45 -2.14
CA SER A 110 2.03 6.68 -1.03
C SER A 110 1.93 7.49 0.27
N ALA A 111 2.74 8.53 0.44
CA ALA A 111 2.59 9.47 1.54
C ALA A 111 1.32 10.34 1.42
N PHE A 112 0.65 10.38 0.27
CA PHE A 112 -0.56 11.20 0.11
C PHE A 112 -1.81 10.38 -0.22
N LEU A 113 -1.65 9.22 -0.87
CA LEU A 113 -2.73 8.56 -1.62
C LEU A 113 -2.93 7.08 -1.24
N VAL A 114 -2.64 6.74 0.01
CA VAL A 114 -2.79 5.38 0.59
C VAL A 114 -1.92 4.32 -0.10
N ASN A 115 -1.07 3.65 0.67
CA ASN A 115 -0.13 2.63 0.19
C ASN A 115 -0.76 1.55 -0.72
N ASP A 116 -1.92 1.02 -0.35
CA ASP A 116 -2.58 -0.06 -1.10
C ASP A 116 -2.99 0.37 -2.51
N ALA A 117 -3.51 1.59 -2.65
CA ALA A 117 -3.93 2.12 -3.93
C ALA A 117 -2.75 2.40 -4.85
N ILE A 118 -1.66 2.94 -4.30
CA ILE A 118 -0.44 3.15 -5.06
C ILE A 118 0.14 1.82 -5.54
N CYS A 119 0.15 0.78 -4.70
CA CYS A 119 0.60 -0.55 -5.14
C CYS A 119 -0.24 -1.09 -6.30
N LEU A 120 -1.57 -0.98 -6.23
CA LEU A 120 -2.47 -1.45 -7.28
C LEU A 120 -2.27 -0.73 -8.61
N VAL A 121 -1.86 0.54 -8.58
CA VAL A 121 -1.63 1.31 -9.81
C VAL A 121 -0.20 1.19 -10.32
N MET A 122 0.80 1.24 -9.43
CA MET A 122 2.20 1.16 -9.82
C MET A 122 2.60 -0.23 -10.28
N ALA A 123 2.01 -1.31 -9.73
CA ALA A 123 2.35 -2.68 -10.13
C ALA A 123 2.17 -2.94 -11.64
N PRO A 124 1.00 -2.69 -12.28
CA PRO A 124 0.86 -2.91 -13.72
C PRO A 124 1.77 -1.99 -14.56
N ILE A 125 2.02 -0.76 -14.11
CA ILE A 125 2.93 0.18 -14.77
C ILE A 125 4.35 -0.38 -14.76
N VAL A 126 4.85 -0.79 -13.59
CA VAL A 126 6.18 -1.39 -13.42
C VAL A 126 6.33 -2.65 -14.27
N VAL A 127 5.33 -3.53 -14.29
CA VAL A 127 5.34 -4.73 -15.15
C VAL A 127 5.41 -4.38 -16.63
N HIS A 128 4.61 -3.40 -17.08
CA HIS A 128 4.62 -2.99 -18.48
C HIS A 128 6.00 -2.45 -18.89
N VAL A 129 6.58 -1.57 -18.07
CA VAL A 129 7.86 -0.91 -18.34
C VAL A 129 8.98 -1.92 -18.41
N THR A 130 9.09 -2.76 -17.39
CA THR A 130 10.14 -3.78 -17.30
C THR A 130 10.05 -4.76 -18.46
N ARG A 131 8.86 -5.10 -18.95
CA ARG A 131 8.69 -5.88 -20.18
C ARG A 131 9.18 -5.14 -21.44
N VAL A 132 8.86 -3.86 -21.60
CA VAL A 132 9.30 -3.05 -22.76
C VAL A 132 10.83 -2.97 -22.83
N ILE A 133 11.49 -2.81 -21.68
CA ILE A 133 12.96 -2.75 -21.59
C ILE A 133 13.64 -4.13 -21.44
N ASN A 134 12.89 -5.23 -21.58
CA ASN A 134 13.35 -6.61 -21.47
C ASN A 134 14.10 -6.92 -20.15
N ARG A 135 13.49 -6.54 -19.03
CA ARG A 135 14.04 -6.67 -17.67
C ARG A 135 13.15 -7.51 -16.77
N ASN A 136 13.75 -8.06 -15.72
CA ASN A 136 12.99 -8.78 -14.72
C ASN A 136 12.11 -7.80 -13.92
N PRO A 137 10.77 -7.96 -13.89
CA PRO A 137 9.87 -7.09 -13.12
C PRO A 137 10.04 -7.23 -11.60
N VAL A 138 10.52 -8.38 -11.11
CA VAL A 138 10.50 -8.74 -9.69
C VAL A 138 11.19 -7.72 -8.78
N PRO A 139 12.43 -7.25 -9.05
CA PRO A 139 13.11 -6.31 -8.16
C PRO A 139 12.37 -4.97 -8.05
N TYR A 140 11.78 -4.50 -9.15
CA TYR A 140 11.04 -3.25 -9.20
C TYR A 140 9.69 -3.37 -8.50
N LEU A 141 9.00 -4.51 -8.60
CA LEU A 141 7.75 -4.77 -7.87
C LEU A 141 7.98 -4.87 -6.36
N ILE A 142 9.08 -5.51 -5.94
CA ILE A 142 9.48 -5.53 -4.53
C ILE A 142 9.80 -4.11 -4.05
N ALA A 143 10.53 -3.34 -4.86
CA ALA A 143 10.78 -1.94 -4.56
C ALA A 143 9.48 -1.15 -4.44
N THR A 144 8.50 -1.32 -5.33
CA THR A 144 7.18 -0.69 -5.22
C THR A 144 6.48 -1.06 -3.92
N ALA A 145 6.38 -2.35 -3.59
CA ALA A 145 5.69 -2.80 -2.38
C ALA A 145 6.36 -2.32 -1.08
N THR A 146 7.69 -2.31 -1.05
CA THR A 146 8.44 -1.84 0.13
C THR A 146 8.48 -0.32 0.22
N ALA A 147 8.62 0.38 -0.91
CA ALA A 147 8.61 1.83 -0.98
C ALA A 147 7.26 2.43 -0.59
N SER A 148 6.13 1.81 -0.95
CA SER A 148 4.81 2.32 -0.54
C SER A 148 4.65 2.23 0.98
N ASN A 149 5.09 1.12 1.58
CA ASN A 149 5.08 0.96 3.03
C ASN A 149 6.02 1.97 3.71
N CYS A 150 7.25 2.16 3.23
CA CYS A 150 8.15 3.17 3.80
C CYS A 150 7.64 4.60 3.61
N GLY A 151 7.12 4.93 2.42
CA GLY A 151 6.63 6.26 2.09
C GLY A 151 5.37 6.65 2.85
N SER A 152 4.40 5.73 2.99
CA SER A 152 3.16 5.98 3.73
C SER A 152 3.36 6.33 5.20
N VAL A 153 4.47 5.89 5.82
CA VAL A 153 4.81 6.22 7.21
C VAL A 153 5.01 7.73 7.40
N ALA A 154 5.36 8.49 6.35
CA ALA A 154 5.66 9.91 6.44
C ALA A 154 4.47 10.79 6.88
N THR A 155 3.22 10.34 6.75
CA THR A 155 2.03 11.19 6.92
C THR A 155 0.87 10.43 7.56
N ILE A 156 -0.07 11.19 8.13
CA ILE A 156 -1.31 10.63 8.68
C ILE A 156 -2.15 9.97 7.58
N THR A 157 -2.22 10.58 6.40
CA THR A 157 -3.04 10.11 5.26
C THR A 157 -2.40 8.99 4.45
N GLY A 158 -1.14 8.64 4.74
CA GLY A 158 -0.39 7.68 3.93
C GLY A 158 -0.90 6.24 4.02
N ASN A 159 -1.53 5.85 5.13
CA ASN A 159 -2.20 4.55 5.25
C ASN A 159 -3.30 4.59 6.34
N PRO A 160 -4.30 3.68 6.29
CA PRO A 160 -5.39 3.65 7.27
C PRO A 160 -4.93 3.54 8.73
N GLN A 161 -3.82 2.84 8.98
CA GLN A 161 -3.26 2.64 10.31
C GLN A 161 -2.81 3.97 10.94
N ASN A 162 -2.13 4.81 10.16
CA ASN A 162 -1.70 6.15 10.57
C ASN A 162 -2.89 7.07 10.79
N MET A 163 -3.97 6.92 10.01
CA MET A 163 -5.20 7.70 10.17
C MET A 163 -5.89 7.40 11.50
N VAL A 164 -5.95 6.11 11.88
CA VAL A 164 -6.45 5.68 13.20
C VAL A 164 -5.59 6.27 14.32
N ILE A 165 -4.26 6.17 14.20
CA ILE A 165 -3.33 6.74 15.20
C ILE A 165 -3.52 8.27 15.30
N GLY A 166 -3.62 8.96 14.18
CA GLY A 166 -3.84 10.41 14.14
C GLY A 166 -5.15 10.81 14.81
N ALA A 167 -6.23 10.09 14.51
CA ALA A 167 -7.55 10.34 15.10
C ALA A 167 -7.59 10.10 16.62
N LEU A 168 -6.90 9.06 17.11
CA LEU A 168 -6.91 8.71 18.54
C LEU A 168 -5.88 9.47 19.38
N SER A 169 -4.75 9.87 18.80
CA SER A 169 -3.65 10.51 19.53
C SER A 169 -3.80 12.04 19.66
N GLY A 170 -4.59 12.67 18.79
CA GLY A 170 -4.71 14.13 18.73
C GLY A 170 -3.43 14.86 18.28
N ILE A 171 -2.44 14.13 17.75
CA ILE A 171 -1.20 14.73 17.24
C ILE A 171 -1.51 15.57 16.01
N SER A 172 -0.95 16.78 15.95
CA SER A 172 -1.11 17.64 14.78
C SER A 172 -0.43 17.04 13.55
N TYR A 173 -1.05 17.19 12.37
CA TYR A 173 -0.53 16.66 11.11
C TYR A 173 0.93 17.05 10.83
N PRO A 174 1.35 18.33 11.04
CA PRO A 174 2.75 18.71 10.82
C PRO A 174 3.71 18.05 11.82
N ALA A 175 3.32 17.88 13.08
CA ALA A 175 4.15 17.25 14.10
C ALA A 175 4.36 15.75 13.80
N PHE A 176 3.29 15.04 13.43
CA PHE A 176 3.36 13.65 12.99
C PHE A 176 4.31 13.51 11.78
N SER A 177 4.12 14.36 10.78
CA SER A 177 4.91 14.29 9.54
C SER A 177 6.36 14.68 9.74
N ALA A 178 6.65 15.68 10.57
CA ALA A 178 8.02 16.08 10.88
C ALA A 178 8.81 14.98 11.60
N ALA A 179 8.14 14.20 12.47
CA ALA A 179 8.75 13.09 13.17
C ALA A 179 9.01 11.88 12.26
N LEU A 180 8.10 11.59 11.33
CA LEU A 180 8.14 10.35 10.54
C LEU A 180 8.68 10.52 9.12
N ALA A 181 8.70 11.72 8.54
CA ALA A 181 9.30 11.95 7.23
C ALA A 181 10.80 11.57 7.16
N PRO A 182 11.64 11.82 8.19
CA PRO A 182 13.02 11.32 8.21
C PRO A 182 13.10 9.79 8.20
N VAL A 183 12.19 9.13 8.92
CA VAL A 183 12.11 7.65 8.98
C VAL A 183 11.71 7.09 7.63
N ALA A 184 10.71 7.70 6.98
CA ALA A 184 10.29 7.33 5.64
C ALA A 184 11.42 7.51 4.62
N LEU A 185 12.13 8.64 4.66
CA LEU A 185 13.29 8.89 3.79
C LEU A 185 14.38 7.84 3.98
N PHE A 186 14.74 7.53 5.22
CA PHE A 186 15.71 6.47 5.52
C PHE A 186 15.24 5.11 4.98
N GLY A 187 13.96 4.80 5.16
CA GLY A 187 13.34 3.59 4.62
C GLY A 187 13.43 3.52 3.09
N LEU A 188 13.11 4.60 2.38
CA LEU A 188 13.20 4.65 0.92
C LEU A 188 14.64 4.46 0.42
N VAL A 189 15.63 5.07 1.10
CA VAL A 189 17.05 4.86 0.79
C VAL A 189 17.44 3.40 1.04
N ALA A 190 17.01 2.82 2.17
CA ALA A 190 17.25 1.42 2.50
C ALA A 190 16.64 0.47 1.46
N VAL A 191 15.43 0.77 0.95
CA VAL A 191 14.80 0.00 -0.13
C VAL A 191 15.69 -0.02 -1.37
N VAL A 192 16.16 1.14 -1.85
CA VAL A 192 17.04 1.22 -3.02
C VAL A 192 18.32 0.40 -2.81
N VAL A 193 18.95 0.56 -1.65
CA VAL A 193 20.21 -0.11 -1.32
C VAL A 193 20.03 -1.62 -1.23
N ILE A 194 19.04 -2.09 -0.48
CA ILE A 194 18.79 -3.52 -0.26
C ILE A 194 18.38 -4.20 -1.57
N VAL A 195 17.45 -3.61 -2.32
CA VAL A 195 17.01 -4.18 -3.61
C VAL A 195 18.20 -4.26 -4.58
N ARG A 196 19.05 -3.23 -4.61
CA ARG A 196 20.27 -3.26 -5.43
C ARG A 196 21.24 -4.37 -5.02
N ILE A 197 21.46 -4.58 -3.73
CA ILE A 197 22.38 -5.61 -3.22
C ILE A 197 21.84 -7.02 -3.51
N VAL A 198 20.57 -7.26 -3.18
CA VAL A 198 19.91 -8.57 -3.36
C VAL A 198 19.84 -8.94 -4.84
N TYR A 199 19.52 -7.98 -5.71
CA TYR A 199 19.39 -8.19 -7.16
C TYR A 199 20.58 -7.64 -7.95
N ARG A 200 21.80 -7.73 -7.40
CA ARG A 200 23.03 -7.21 -8.03
C ARG A 200 23.21 -7.65 -9.49
N ALA A 201 22.81 -8.88 -9.82
CA ALA A 201 22.94 -9.45 -11.17
C ALA A 201 22.06 -8.73 -12.20
N GLU A 202 20.89 -8.26 -11.78
CA GLU A 202 19.98 -7.50 -12.65
C GLU A 202 20.59 -6.13 -12.98
N PHE A 203 21.12 -5.44 -11.97
CA PHE A 203 21.66 -4.09 -12.13
C PHE A 203 23.08 -4.06 -12.73
N ALA A 204 23.77 -5.20 -12.81
CA ALA A 204 25.06 -5.34 -13.48
C ALA A 204 24.93 -5.58 -15.01
N ARG A 205 23.78 -6.06 -15.48
CA ARG A 205 23.54 -6.30 -16.92
C ARG A 205 23.40 -4.98 -17.68
N LYS A 206 24.04 -4.86 -18.85
CA LYS A 206 23.81 -3.73 -19.78
C LYS A 206 22.38 -3.77 -20.33
N VAL A 207 21.79 -2.61 -20.62
CA VAL A 207 20.43 -2.48 -21.18
C VAL A 207 20.42 -3.06 -22.59
N GLU A 208 19.74 -4.19 -22.77
CA GLU A 208 19.36 -4.71 -24.08
C GLU A 208 17.92 -4.30 -24.35
N LEU A 209 17.73 -3.31 -25.23
CA LEU A 209 16.41 -2.86 -25.65
C LEU A 209 15.70 -4.01 -26.40
N SER A 210 14.40 -4.19 -26.17
CA SER A 210 13.59 -5.14 -26.92
C SER A 210 13.67 -4.85 -28.44
N PRO A 211 13.76 -5.89 -29.30
CA PRO A 211 13.74 -5.73 -30.75
C PRO A 211 12.53 -4.94 -31.29
N GLU A 212 11.44 -4.85 -30.53
CA GLU A 212 10.24 -4.07 -30.89
C GLU A 212 10.47 -2.56 -30.78
N VAL A 213 11.26 -2.11 -29.80
CA VAL A 213 11.67 -0.71 -29.63
C VAL A 213 12.69 -0.34 -30.71
N TYR A 214 13.60 -1.27 -31.04
CA TYR A 214 14.58 -1.09 -32.12
C TYR A 214 13.91 -0.95 -33.50
N ARG A 215 12.71 -1.51 -33.68
CA ARG A 215 11.95 -1.46 -34.93
C ARG A 215 11.13 -0.17 -35.11
N GLY A 216 11.29 0.85 -34.26
CA GLY A 216 10.62 2.15 -34.38
C GLY A 216 9.10 2.08 -34.25
N ARG A 217 8.54 0.99 -33.71
CA ARG A 217 7.09 0.78 -33.53
C ARG A 217 6.54 1.32 -32.22
N MET A 218 7.36 1.96 -31.41
CA MET A 218 6.94 2.76 -30.27
C MET A 218 7.71 4.08 -30.29
N LEU A 219 7.10 5.09 -30.93
CA LEU A 219 7.47 6.48 -30.68
C LEU A 219 7.12 6.81 -29.21
N PRO A 220 7.83 7.74 -28.55
CA PRO A 220 7.59 8.11 -27.14
C PRO A 220 6.10 8.34 -26.79
N GLY A 221 5.32 8.87 -27.73
CA GLY A 221 3.87 9.09 -27.59
C GLY A 221 2.95 7.86 -27.77
N GLN A 222 3.45 6.68 -28.15
CA GLN A 222 2.64 5.46 -28.32
C GLN A 222 2.51 4.65 -27.02
N VAL A 223 3.41 4.83 -26.05
CA VAL A 223 3.27 4.28 -24.69
C VAL A 223 2.05 4.89 -23.99
N LEU A 224 1.75 6.17 -24.24
CA LEU A 224 0.56 6.88 -23.76
C LEU A 224 -0.78 6.32 -24.27
N LYS A 225 -0.81 5.68 -25.45
CA LYS A 225 -2.05 5.15 -26.04
C LYS A 225 -2.39 3.72 -25.60
N ALA A 226 -1.44 3.01 -25.01
CA ALA A 226 -1.60 1.63 -24.55
C ALA A 226 -1.93 1.51 -23.06
N VAL A 227 -1.97 2.63 -22.34
CA VAL A 227 -2.33 2.71 -20.92
C VAL A 227 -3.77 3.16 -20.80
#